data_AF-A0A7X0U5P7-F1
#
_entry.id   AF-A0A7X0U5P7-F1
#
_cell.length_a   1.000
_cell.length_b   1.000
_cell.length_c   1.000
_cell.angle_alpha   90.00
_cell.angle_beta   90.00
_cell.angle_gamma   90.00
#
_symmetry.space_group_name_H-M   'P 1'
#
loop_
_entity.id
_entity.type
_entity.pdbx_description
1 polymer ?
#
loop_
_entity_poly.entity_id
_entity_poly.type
_entity_poly.pdbx_seq_one_letter_code
_entity_poly.pdbx_strand_id
1 'polypeptide(L)'
;MSDLTPKDARMVFALLKMRQSQISAALKYVTPFIEQEPGDKNAAKLGAARLGKVAMTEPEPKAIVTDRDKFVAFVQETAPTEVEHIPTVRTAYEVKVLEEALKNGAPVDKEGREIPGVEIGLGATPSQRFYADDGAERFLDVVEEKDLPQIDGIDLAGMLGVRRGGEPSE
;
A
#
# COMPACT_ATOMS: atom_id res chain seq x y z
N MET A 1 -17.38 -1.52 -24.37
CA MET A 1 -17.46 -1.82 -22.93
C MET A 1 -16.93 -3.22 -22.83
N SER A 2 -15.66 -3.38 -22.48
CA SER A 2 -15.08 -4.70 -22.32
C SER A 2 -15.83 -5.45 -21.23
N ASP A 3 -16.43 -6.58 -21.55
CA ASP A 3 -17.11 -7.48 -20.60
C ASP A 3 -16.06 -8.24 -19.78
N LEU A 4 -15.31 -7.49 -18.96
CA LEU A 4 -14.31 -8.07 -18.08
C LEU A 4 -15.03 -8.80 -16.95
N THR A 5 -14.91 -10.12 -16.90
CA THR A 5 -15.53 -10.90 -15.82
C THR A 5 -14.84 -10.60 -14.49
N PRO A 6 -15.50 -10.83 -13.34
CA PRO A 6 -14.86 -10.68 -12.03
C PRO A 6 -13.62 -11.58 -11.85
N LYS A 7 -13.55 -12.71 -12.57
CA LYS A 7 -12.39 -13.60 -12.58
C LYS A 7 -11.23 -12.94 -13.33
N ASP A 8 -11.49 -12.42 -14.51
CA ASP A 8 -10.49 -11.76 -15.35
C ASP A 8 -9.95 -10.49 -14.68
N ALA A 9 -10.82 -9.73 -14.03
CA ALA A 9 -10.42 -8.56 -13.25
C ALA A 9 -9.44 -8.90 -12.11
N ARG A 10 -9.67 -10.01 -11.38
CA ARG A 10 -8.74 -10.47 -10.33
C ARG A 10 -7.41 -10.92 -10.90
N MET A 11 -7.43 -11.63 -12.03
CA MET A 11 -6.23 -12.08 -12.72
C MET A 11 -5.39 -10.90 -13.18
N VAL A 12 -6.00 -9.92 -13.86
CA VAL A 12 -5.32 -8.70 -14.31
C VAL A 12 -4.76 -7.92 -13.12
N PHE A 13 -5.53 -7.77 -12.04
CA PHE A 13 -5.05 -7.11 -10.82
C PHE A 13 -3.82 -7.82 -10.23
N ALA A 14 -3.84 -9.15 -10.14
CA ALA A 14 -2.72 -9.95 -9.66
C ALA A 14 -1.48 -9.77 -10.54
N LEU A 15 -1.61 -9.94 -11.86
CA LEU A 15 -0.48 -9.82 -12.80
C LEU A 15 0.15 -8.42 -12.76
N LEU A 16 -0.67 -7.35 -12.71
CA LEU A 16 -0.18 -5.98 -12.59
C LEU A 16 0.53 -5.75 -11.24
N LYS A 17 0.01 -6.31 -10.14
CA LYS A 17 0.67 -6.22 -8.82
C LYS A 17 2.01 -6.95 -8.79
N MET A 18 2.10 -8.10 -9.45
CA MET A 18 3.34 -8.84 -9.57
C MET A 18 4.37 -8.07 -10.40
N ARG A 19 3.95 -7.47 -11.52
CA ARG A 19 4.82 -6.64 -12.36
C ARG A 19 5.30 -5.40 -11.61
N GLN A 20 4.41 -4.74 -10.87
CA GLN A 20 4.76 -3.63 -9.98
C GLN A 20 5.84 -4.04 -8.97
N SER A 21 5.71 -5.23 -8.36
CA SER A 21 6.68 -5.77 -7.40
C SER A 21 8.03 -6.03 -8.06
N GLN A 22 8.06 -6.68 -9.24
CA GLN A 22 9.28 -6.96 -9.99
C GLN A 22 10.02 -5.67 -10.38
N ILE A 23 9.30 -4.67 -10.91
CA ILE A 23 9.89 -3.37 -11.25
C ILE A 23 10.44 -2.69 -10.00
N SER A 24 9.69 -2.73 -8.90
CA SER A 24 10.12 -2.15 -7.62
C SER A 24 11.37 -2.83 -7.06
N ALA A 25 11.50 -4.16 -7.23
CA ALA A 25 12.71 -4.91 -6.88
C ALA A 25 13.88 -4.56 -7.81
N ALA A 26 13.65 -4.50 -9.12
CA ALA A 26 14.65 -4.13 -10.12
C ALA A 26 15.20 -2.72 -9.88
N LEU A 27 14.33 -1.75 -9.55
CA LEU A 27 14.72 -0.38 -9.25
C LEU A 27 15.74 -0.30 -8.12
N LYS A 28 15.63 -1.14 -7.07
CA LYS A 28 16.60 -1.17 -5.96
C LYS A 28 18.03 -1.48 -6.41
N TYR A 29 18.20 -2.24 -7.49
CA TYR A 29 19.52 -2.52 -8.05
C TYR A 29 20.04 -1.35 -8.88
N VAL A 30 19.17 -0.55 -9.49
CA VAL A 30 19.57 0.58 -10.34
C VAL A 30 19.81 1.84 -9.52
N THR A 31 19.03 2.08 -8.46
CA THR A 31 19.10 3.28 -7.61
C THR A 31 20.52 3.63 -7.13
N PRO A 32 21.37 2.68 -6.68
CA PRO A 32 22.73 2.98 -6.21
C PRO A 32 23.66 3.55 -7.29
N PHE A 33 23.35 3.37 -8.57
CA PHE A 33 24.16 3.88 -9.69
C PHE A 33 23.73 5.27 -10.15
N ILE A 34 22.68 5.84 -9.55
CA ILE A 34 22.24 7.20 -9.84
C ILE A 34 23.11 8.14 -9.00
N GLU A 35 24.18 8.65 -9.59
CA GLU A 35 25.03 9.68 -8.98
C GLU A 35 24.24 11.00 -8.87
N GLN A 36 23.70 11.26 -7.68
CA GLN A 36 22.96 12.46 -7.33
C GLN A 36 23.21 12.84 -5.88
N GLU A 37 23.43 14.13 -5.64
CA GLU A 37 23.36 14.70 -4.30
C GLU A 37 21.92 15.14 -3.98
N PRO A 38 21.53 15.21 -2.70
CA PRO A 38 20.23 15.78 -2.34
C PRO A 38 20.11 17.22 -2.85
N GLY A 39 18.99 17.53 -3.53
CA GLY A 39 18.77 18.78 -4.25
C GLY A 39 18.98 18.66 -5.77
N ASP A 40 19.72 17.66 -6.24
CA ASP A 40 20.01 17.48 -7.66
C ASP A 40 18.78 17.03 -8.48
N LYS A 41 18.74 17.48 -9.74
CA LYS A 41 17.73 17.09 -10.72
C LYS A 41 18.40 16.76 -12.06
N ASN A 42 18.64 15.47 -12.31
CA ASN A 42 19.22 15.02 -13.57
C ASN A 42 18.13 14.65 -14.57
N ALA A 43 18.29 15.08 -15.82
CA ALA A 43 17.36 14.72 -16.89
C ALA A 43 17.60 13.27 -17.34
N ALA A 44 16.57 12.43 -17.25
CA ALA A 44 16.59 11.12 -17.89
C ALA A 44 16.38 11.29 -19.39
N LYS A 45 17.27 10.72 -20.21
CA LYS A 45 17.22 10.78 -21.68
C LYS A 45 17.36 9.38 -22.27
N LEU A 46 16.73 9.17 -23.42
CA LEU A 46 16.92 8.02 -24.29
C LEU A 46 17.32 8.53 -25.68
N GLY A 47 18.61 8.44 -26.00
CA GLY A 47 19.18 9.14 -27.15
C GLY A 47 18.99 10.65 -27.04
N ALA A 48 18.40 11.28 -28.06
CA ALA A 48 18.06 12.70 -28.05
C ALA A 48 16.75 13.03 -27.29
N ALA A 49 15.91 12.02 -27.04
CA ALA A 49 14.62 12.23 -26.41
C ALA A 49 14.75 12.38 -24.89
N ARG A 50 14.07 13.38 -24.32
CA ARG A 50 13.98 13.59 -22.87
C ARG A 50 12.80 12.81 -22.30
N LEU A 51 13.06 11.91 -21.37
CA LEU A 51 12.03 11.11 -20.69
C LEU A 51 11.46 11.83 -19.46
N GLY A 52 12.30 12.55 -18.72
CA GLY A 52 11.88 13.20 -17.47
C GLY A 52 13.04 13.76 -16.66
N LYS A 53 12.82 13.97 -15.37
CA LYS A 53 13.86 14.30 -14.38
C LYS A 53 13.82 13.27 -13.25
N VAL A 54 14.98 12.79 -12.84
CA VAL A 54 15.18 12.06 -11.58
C VAL A 54 15.74 13.07 -10.58
N ALA A 55 15.20 13.11 -9.37
CA ALA A 55 15.64 14.04 -8.35
C ALA A 55 15.82 13.30 -7.02
N MET A 56 16.93 13.59 -6.34
CA MET A 56 17.11 13.21 -4.94
C MET A 56 16.71 14.41 -4.09
N THR A 57 15.74 14.25 -3.21
CA THR A 57 15.31 15.34 -2.31
C THR A 57 16.15 15.32 -1.04
N GLU A 58 16.45 16.50 -0.50
CA GLU A 58 17.02 16.61 0.83
C GLU A 58 16.15 15.89 1.86
N PRO A 59 16.76 15.12 2.78
CA PRO A 59 16.02 14.59 3.91
C PRO A 59 15.52 15.78 4.73
N GLU A 60 14.21 15.97 4.76
CA GLU A 60 13.62 17.00 5.60
C GLU A 60 13.84 16.64 7.07
N PRO A 61 14.47 17.51 7.88
CA PRO A 61 14.64 17.26 9.30
C PRO A 61 13.26 17.14 9.95
N LYS A 62 12.97 15.97 10.49
CA LYS A 62 11.74 15.70 11.24
C LYS A 62 12.09 15.52 12.70
N ALA A 63 11.45 16.32 13.56
CA ALA A 63 11.45 16.05 14.98
C ALA A 63 10.64 14.77 15.22
N ILE A 64 11.26 13.77 15.82
CA ILE A 64 10.61 12.52 16.19
C ILE A 64 10.79 12.38 17.70
N VAL A 65 9.68 12.16 18.41
CA VAL A 65 9.72 11.81 19.83
C VAL A 65 10.23 10.38 19.93
N THR A 66 11.48 10.21 20.35
CA THR A 66 12.13 8.90 20.49
C THR A 66 11.77 8.19 21.79
N ASP A 67 11.40 8.95 22.82
CA ASP A 67 10.99 8.46 24.15
C ASP A 67 9.78 9.29 24.59
N ARG A 68 8.59 8.69 24.48
CA ARG A 68 7.33 9.40 24.73
C ARG A 68 7.20 9.80 26.19
N ASP A 69 7.61 8.94 27.11
CA ASP A 69 7.44 9.17 28.55
C ASP A 69 8.35 10.29 29.04
N LYS A 70 9.61 10.33 28.57
CA LYS A 70 10.51 11.45 28.87
C LYS A 70 10.03 12.76 28.27
N PHE A 71 9.50 12.72 27.05
CA PHE A 71 8.96 13.92 26.42
C PHE A 71 7.75 14.45 27.18
N VAL A 72 6.82 13.58 27.59
CA VAL A 72 5.66 13.95 28.40
C VAL A 72 6.10 14.50 29.76
N ALA A 73 7.06 13.88 30.44
CA ALA A 73 7.59 14.39 31.70
C ALA A 73 8.21 15.79 31.55
N PHE A 74 8.97 16.01 30.48
CA PHE A 74 9.54 17.32 30.15
C PHE A 74 8.45 18.37 29.88
N VAL A 75 7.41 18.04 29.11
CA VAL A 75 6.30 18.96 28.85
C VAL A 75 5.50 19.22 30.13
N GLN A 76 5.30 18.22 30.98
CA GLN A 76 4.63 18.36 32.27
C GLN A 76 5.38 19.34 33.20
N GLU A 77 6.72 19.34 33.15
CA GLU A 77 7.55 20.25 33.94
C GLU A 77 7.58 21.67 33.35
N THR A 78 7.69 21.79 32.03
CA THR A 78 7.92 23.08 31.35
C THR A 78 6.65 23.81 30.93
N ALA A 79 5.60 23.07 30.60
CA ALA A 79 4.32 23.58 30.13
C ALA A 79 3.17 22.64 30.57
N PRO A 80 2.86 22.56 31.89
CA PRO A 80 1.90 21.60 32.44
C PRO A 80 0.49 21.74 31.85
N THR A 81 0.10 22.91 31.36
CA THR A 81 -1.18 23.15 30.71
C THR A 81 -1.30 22.50 29.32
N GLU A 82 -0.16 22.14 28.72
CA GLU A 82 -0.10 21.43 27.43
C GLU A 82 -0.17 19.91 27.59
N VAL A 83 -0.22 19.40 28.83
CA VAL A 83 -0.46 17.97 29.10
C VAL A 83 -1.91 17.76 29.51
N GLU A 84 -2.71 17.29 28.58
CA GLU A 84 -4.09 16.92 28.87
C GLU A 84 -4.15 15.61 29.66
N HIS A 85 -4.78 15.66 30.84
CA HIS A 85 -5.16 14.47 31.59
C HIS A 85 -6.56 14.06 31.18
N ILE A 86 -6.62 13.27 30.11
CA ILE A 86 -7.88 12.74 29.60
C ILE A 86 -8.25 11.52 30.48
N PRO A 87 -9.44 11.49 31.11
CA PRO A 87 -9.95 10.26 31.69
C PRO A 87 -10.13 9.24 30.57
N THR A 88 -9.23 8.26 30.53
CA THR A 88 -9.22 7.22 29.51
C THR A 88 -9.77 5.92 30.07
N VAL A 89 -10.56 5.22 29.25
CA VAL A 89 -10.95 3.85 29.53
C VAL A 89 -9.71 2.98 29.37
N ARG A 90 -9.49 2.03 30.27
CA ARG A 90 -8.39 1.07 30.14
C ARG A 90 -8.57 0.29 28.82
N THR A 91 -7.57 0.33 27.95
CA THR A 91 -7.62 -0.30 26.60
C THR A 91 -8.10 -1.75 26.62
N ALA A 92 -7.65 -2.55 27.59
CA ALA A 92 -8.07 -3.94 27.72
C ALA A 92 -9.57 -4.11 28.02
N TYR A 93 -10.19 -3.13 28.68
CA TYR A 93 -11.62 -3.11 28.95
C TYR A 93 -12.40 -2.63 27.72
N GLU A 94 -11.93 -1.56 27.06
CA GLU A 94 -12.52 -1.05 25.82
C GLU A 94 -12.56 -2.13 24.72
N VAL A 95 -11.44 -2.82 24.48
CA VAL A 95 -11.37 -3.93 23.52
C VAL A 95 -12.39 -5.01 23.85
N LYS A 96 -12.51 -5.40 25.13
CA LYS A 96 -13.51 -6.40 25.55
C LYS A 96 -14.94 -5.96 25.26
N VAL A 97 -15.28 -4.71 25.58
CA VAL A 97 -16.63 -4.17 25.36
C VAL A 97 -16.96 -4.11 23.87
N LEU A 98 -16.01 -3.71 23.03
CA LEU A 98 -16.19 -3.67 21.58
C LEU A 98 -16.26 -5.07 20.96
N GLU A 99 -15.48 -6.02 21.44
CA GLU A 99 -15.58 -7.43 21.02
C GLU A 99 -16.94 -8.04 21.40
N GLU A 100 -17.47 -7.71 22.57
CA GLU A 100 -18.81 -8.13 23.01
C GLU A 100 -19.90 -7.54 22.09
N ALA A 101 -19.84 -6.23 21.82
CA ALA A 101 -20.74 -5.56 20.89
C ALA A 101 -20.68 -6.18 19.48
N LEU A 102 -19.47 -6.50 19.01
CA LEU A 102 -19.27 -7.14 17.71
C LEU A 102 -19.86 -8.56 17.67
N LYS A 103 -19.68 -9.36 18.74
CA LYS A 103 -20.29 -10.70 18.85
C LYS A 103 -21.81 -10.64 18.87
N ASN A 104 -22.37 -9.60 19.48
CA ASN A 104 -23.81 -9.38 19.56
C ASN A 104 -24.40 -8.82 18.26
N GLY A 105 -23.56 -8.37 17.31
CA GLY A 105 -23.99 -7.74 16.06
C GLY A 105 -24.75 -6.41 16.27
N ALA A 106 -24.67 -5.85 17.47
CA ALA A 106 -25.36 -4.64 17.90
C ALA A 106 -24.52 -3.95 18.98
N PRO A 107 -24.64 -2.62 19.17
CA PRO A 107 -23.88 -1.88 20.17
C PRO A 107 -24.41 -2.13 21.59
N VAL A 108 -24.32 -3.38 22.06
CA VAL A 108 -24.81 -3.83 23.36
C VAL A 108 -23.75 -4.66 24.09
N ASP A 109 -23.67 -4.49 25.41
CA ASP A 109 -22.77 -5.24 26.28
C ASP A 109 -23.26 -6.68 26.52
N LYS A 110 -22.49 -7.47 27.29
CA LYS A 110 -22.88 -8.85 27.66
C LYS A 110 -24.19 -8.96 28.46
N GLU A 111 -24.66 -7.90 29.09
CA GLU A 111 -25.95 -7.83 29.79
C GLU A 111 -27.08 -7.33 28.90
N GLY A 112 -26.80 -7.00 27.63
CA GLY A 112 -27.76 -6.46 26.68
C GLY A 112 -28.06 -4.97 26.88
N ARG A 113 -27.23 -4.24 27.64
CA ARG A 113 -27.33 -2.79 27.78
C ARG A 113 -26.68 -2.12 26.58
N GLU A 114 -27.34 -1.09 26.05
CA GLU A 114 -26.79 -0.27 24.99
C GLU A 114 -25.47 0.39 25.44
N ILE A 115 -24.48 0.38 24.55
CA ILE A 115 -23.19 1.03 24.75
C ILE A 115 -23.24 2.37 23.99
N PRO A 116 -23.38 3.51 24.70
CA PRO A 116 -23.49 4.80 24.03
C PRO A 116 -22.22 5.15 23.25
N GLY A 117 -22.39 5.68 22.03
CA GLY A 117 -21.27 6.11 21.19
C GLY A 117 -20.55 5.00 20.42
N VAL A 118 -21.07 3.77 20.47
CA VAL A 118 -20.57 2.65 19.66
C VAL A 118 -21.53 2.40 18.50
N GLU A 119 -20.99 2.35 17.29
CA GLU A 119 -21.72 1.93 16.09
C GLU A 119 -21.08 0.67 15.51
N ILE A 120 -21.89 -0.31 15.14
CA ILE A 120 -21.41 -1.50 14.43
C ILE A 120 -21.61 -1.24 12.94
N GLY A 121 -20.51 -0.98 12.24
CA GLY A 121 -20.50 -0.69 10.81
C GLY A 121 -19.31 -1.32 10.10
N LEU A 122 -19.29 -1.23 8.76
CA LEU A 122 -18.14 -1.63 7.96
C LEU A 122 -17.06 -0.53 8.04
N GLY A 123 -16.17 -0.64 9.03
CA GLY A 123 -15.20 0.41 9.41
C GLY A 123 -14.07 0.71 8.40
N ALA A 124 -14.12 0.17 7.18
CA ALA A 124 -13.17 0.49 6.14
C ALA A 124 -13.83 0.43 4.77
N THR A 125 -13.45 1.35 3.88
CA THR A 125 -13.66 1.15 2.44
C THR A 125 -13.00 -0.18 2.07
N PRO A 126 -13.69 -1.12 1.40
CA PRO A 126 -13.07 -2.36 0.97
C PRO A 126 -11.80 -2.07 0.18
N SER A 127 -10.66 -2.58 0.65
CA SER A 127 -9.38 -2.49 -0.06
C SER A 127 -9.03 -3.86 -0.63
N GLN A 128 -8.64 -3.88 -1.92
CA GLN A 128 -8.16 -5.10 -2.55
C GLN A 128 -6.67 -5.27 -2.26
N ARG A 129 -6.28 -6.45 -1.77
CA ARG A 129 -4.89 -6.84 -1.55
C ARG A 129 -4.60 -8.08 -2.38
N PHE A 130 -3.40 -8.13 -2.95
CA PHE A 130 -2.87 -9.32 -3.61
C PHE A 130 -1.88 -10.00 -2.66
N TYR A 131 -2.08 -11.29 -2.44
CA TYR A 131 -1.20 -12.15 -1.66
C TYR A 131 -0.65 -13.17 -2.65
N ALA A 132 0.65 -13.09 -2.93
CA ALA A 132 1.31 -14.02 -3.83
C ALA A 132 1.54 -15.36 -3.12
N ASP A 133 1.23 -16.46 -3.79
CA ASP A 133 1.65 -17.80 -3.35
C ASP A 133 3.15 -17.99 -3.63
N ASP A 134 3.76 -18.95 -2.95
CA ASP A 134 5.16 -19.33 -3.18
C ASP A 134 5.39 -19.73 -4.65
N GLY A 135 6.38 -19.12 -5.29
CA GLY A 135 6.72 -19.38 -6.70
C GLY A 135 5.92 -18.55 -7.71
N ALA A 136 4.95 -17.72 -7.25
CA ALA A 136 4.17 -16.88 -8.13
C ALA A 136 5.04 -15.88 -8.91
N GLU A 137 6.21 -15.47 -8.42
CA GLU A 137 7.11 -14.53 -9.11
C GLU A 137 7.50 -14.97 -10.54
N ARG A 138 7.42 -16.26 -10.84
CA ARG A 138 7.72 -16.86 -12.15
C ARG A 138 6.53 -16.89 -13.11
N PHE A 139 5.32 -16.57 -12.65
CA PHE A 139 4.13 -16.66 -13.49
C PHE A 139 4.17 -15.69 -14.67
N LEU A 140 4.79 -14.52 -14.49
CA LEU A 140 4.95 -13.57 -15.60
C LEU A 140 5.87 -14.10 -16.71
N ASP A 141 6.70 -15.11 -16.43
CA ASP A 141 7.60 -15.71 -17.43
C ASP A 141 6.86 -16.71 -18.35
N VAL A 142 5.69 -17.19 -17.93
CA VAL A 142 4.92 -18.25 -18.62
C VAL A 142 3.56 -17.79 -19.14
N VAL A 143 3.05 -16.65 -18.69
CA VAL A 143 1.81 -16.06 -19.22
C VAL A 143 2.04 -15.62 -20.66
N GLU A 144 1.18 -16.06 -21.58
CA GLU A 144 1.20 -15.64 -22.98
C GLU A 144 0.08 -14.62 -23.26
N GLU A 145 0.21 -13.86 -24.36
CA GLU A 145 -0.80 -12.87 -24.75
C GLU A 145 -2.21 -13.47 -24.92
N LYS A 146 -2.29 -14.71 -25.41
CA LYS A 146 -3.55 -15.44 -25.58
C LYS A 146 -4.28 -15.73 -24.25
N ASP A 147 -3.54 -15.72 -23.14
CA ASP A 147 -4.07 -15.96 -21.80
C ASP A 147 -4.58 -14.67 -21.15
N LEU A 148 -4.32 -13.51 -21.77
CA LEU A 148 -4.74 -12.21 -21.26
C LEU A 148 -6.15 -11.85 -21.75
N PRO A 149 -7.02 -11.33 -20.87
CA PRO A 149 -8.33 -10.85 -21.27
C PRO A 149 -8.19 -9.57 -22.08
N GLN A 150 -9.08 -9.37 -23.04
CA GLN A 150 -9.12 -8.12 -23.80
C GLN A 150 -9.82 -7.03 -22.97
N ILE A 151 -9.13 -5.90 -22.79
CA ILE A 151 -9.69 -4.71 -22.16
C ILE A 151 -9.61 -3.55 -23.16
N ASP A 152 -10.76 -2.96 -23.45
CA ASP A 152 -10.88 -1.86 -24.41
C ASP A 152 -9.92 -0.73 -24.03
N GLY A 153 -8.99 -0.40 -24.93
CA GLY A 153 -8.03 0.69 -24.73
C GLY A 153 -6.86 0.40 -23.79
N ILE A 154 -6.67 -0.86 -23.35
CA ILE A 154 -5.54 -1.25 -22.50
C ILE A 154 -4.73 -2.37 -23.18
N ASP A 155 -3.47 -2.07 -23.51
CA ASP A 155 -2.48 -3.04 -24.00
C ASP A 155 -1.85 -3.79 -22.81
N LEU A 156 -2.57 -4.80 -22.30
CA LEU A 156 -2.09 -5.60 -21.16
C LEU A 156 -0.79 -6.34 -21.47
N ALA A 157 -0.62 -6.85 -22.69
CA ALA A 157 0.60 -7.54 -23.11
C ALA A 157 1.82 -6.61 -23.02
N GLY A 158 1.68 -5.38 -23.53
CA GLY A 158 2.71 -4.34 -23.42
C GLY A 158 3.01 -3.93 -21.98
N MET A 159 1.98 -3.74 -21.15
CA MET A 159 2.15 -3.35 -19.74
C MET A 159 2.84 -4.43 -18.90
N LEU A 160 2.51 -5.69 -19.14
CA LEU A 160 3.08 -6.83 -18.42
C LEU A 160 4.42 -7.28 -19.01
N GLY A 161 4.77 -6.84 -20.21
CA GLY A 161 5.98 -7.27 -20.93
C GLY A 161 5.90 -8.72 -21.40
N VAL A 162 4.69 -9.19 -21.72
CA VAL A 162 4.43 -10.56 -22.18
C VAL A 162 4.84 -10.68 -23.64
N ARG A 163 5.44 -11.83 -24.01
CA ARG A 163 5.81 -12.11 -25.41
C ARG A 163 4.56 -12.19 -26.28
N ARG A 164 4.51 -11.37 -27.33
CA ARG A 164 3.50 -11.50 -28.39
C ARG A 164 3.86 -12.74 -29.21
N GLY A 165 2.98 -13.72 -29.27
CA GLY A 165 3.26 -14.97 -29.99
C GLY A 165 3.56 -14.68 -31.46
N GLY A 166 4.81 -14.83 -31.89
CA GLY A 166 5.18 -14.65 -33.29
C GLY A 166 6.65 -14.32 -33.62
N GLU A 167 7.47 -13.88 -32.67
CA GLU A 167 8.89 -13.65 -32.96
C GLU A 167 9.73 -14.91 -32.67
N PRO A 168 10.32 -15.55 -33.70
CA PRO A 168 11.27 -16.64 -33.48
C PRO A 168 12.50 -16.11 -32.75
N SER A 169 13.02 -16.90 -31.81
CA SER A 169 14.30 -16.62 -31.15
C SER A 169 15.40 -16.70 -32.20
N GLU A 170 16.11 -15.60 -32.43
CA GLU A 170 17.53 -15.66 -32.83
C GLU A 170 18.41 -15.94 -31.61
#